data_AF-A0A2V9T0T1-F1
#
_entry.id   AF-A0A2V9T0T1-F1
#
_cell.length_a   1.000
_cell.length_b   1.000
_cell.length_c   1.000
_cell.angle_alpha   90.00
_cell.angle_beta   90.00
_cell.angle_gamma   90.00
#
_symmetry.space_group_name_H-M   'P 1'
#
loop_
_entity.id
_entity.type
_entity.pdbx_description
1 polymer ?
#
loop_
_entity_poly.entity_id
_entity_poly.type
_entity_poly.pdbx_seq_one_letter_code
_entity_poly.pdbx_strand_id
1 'polypeptide(L)'
;MDSSREALKPDERGLGDAPAKSQGKLALALGVIAIALSLVFGFVYLISVRRLEREVARLSQQTEGFSRLVVRAQEQSQTLAQQASQAAANAQAAAQQRDLAKQDQSNSEAQAQLARQQAAAEQQKADQATQQAEEYRQEREAELVQLQQALGQIAETRRTAMGLVMTLDSKSIRFDFDKANIKPEYRDILNRIAGILMTLKGYTIAVYGYTDD
;
A
#
# COMPACT_ATOMS: atom_id res chain seq x y z
N MET A 1 -7.74 106.25 -25.58
CA MET A 1 -8.59 107.46 -25.64
C MET A 1 -9.45 107.37 -24.41
N ASP A 2 -9.06 107.99 -23.28
CA ASP A 2 -9.06 109.45 -23.09
C ASP A 2 -10.45 109.98 -23.44
N SER A 3 -11.22 110.64 -22.59
CA SER A 3 -10.99 111.23 -21.29
C SER A 3 -12.32 111.90 -20.93
N SER A 4 -12.60 112.05 -19.63
CA SER A 4 -12.97 113.38 -19.09
C SER A 4 -14.34 113.98 -19.49
N ARG A 5 -15.05 114.76 -18.65
CA ARG A 5 -14.72 115.39 -17.38
C ARG A 5 -15.96 116.06 -16.81
N GLU A 6 -15.98 116.12 -15.48
CA GLU A 6 -16.27 117.26 -14.60
C GLU A 6 -17.57 118.07 -14.84
N ALA A 7 -18.52 118.03 -13.90
CA ALA A 7 -18.54 118.76 -12.62
C ALA A 7 -18.97 120.23 -12.86
N LEU A 8 -19.88 120.84 -12.10
CA LEU A 8 -19.76 121.12 -10.68
C LEU A 8 -21.09 121.75 -10.19
N LYS A 9 -21.37 121.54 -8.90
CA LYS A 9 -22.39 122.17 -8.04
C LYS A 9 -22.38 123.71 -8.11
N PRO A 10 -23.46 124.40 -7.69
CA PRO A 10 -23.67 124.77 -6.27
C PRO A 10 -25.16 124.95 -5.90
N ASP A 11 -25.53 125.68 -4.85
CA ASP A 11 -25.59 125.31 -3.44
C ASP A 11 -26.83 126.05 -2.84
N GLU A 12 -27.35 125.54 -1.73
CA GLU A 12 -28.21 126.19 -0.71
C GLU A 12 -29.57 126.86 -1.03
N ARG A 13 -30.65 126.30 -0.47
CA ARG A 13 -31.50 126.92 0.58
C ARG A 13 -32.61 125.98 1.08
N GLY A 14 -32.93 126.09 2.37
CA GLY A 14 -33.60 125.06 3.16
C GLY A 14 -35.11 125.15 3.41
N LEU A 15 -35.52 124.10 4.12
CA LEU A 15 -36.62 123.84 5.07
C LEU A 15 -38.09 124.17 4.73
N GLY A 16 -38.93 123.15 4.90
CA GLY A 16 -40.37 123.29 5.14
C GLY A 16 -41.18 122.02 4.89
N ASP A 17 -41.26 121.17 5.90
CA ASP A 17 -42.35 120.25 6.30
C ASP A 17 -43.13 119.38 5.29
N ALA A 18 -43.18 118.09 5.64
CA ALA A 18 -43.95 117.02 4.99
C ALA A 18 -45.47 117.15 5.26
N PRO A 19 -46.34 116.36 4.59
CA PRO A 19 -46.41 114.94 4.94
C PRO A 19 -46.45 113.97 3.75
N ALA A 20 -45.88 112.80 4.04
CA ALA A 20 -45.91 111.58 3.28
C ALA A 20 -47.31 110.95 3.14
N LYS A 21 -47.58 110.32 1.98
CA LYS A 21 -48.20 108.97 1.90
C LYS A 21 -48.34 108.48 0.44
N SER A 22 -47.42 107.62 -0.02
CA SER A 22 -47.74 106.50 -0.94
C SER A 22 -46.61 105.45 -1.10
N GLN A 23 -45.47 105.57 -0.41
CA GLN A 23 -44.33 104.64 -0.55
C GLN A 23 -44.47 103.29 0.21
N GLY A 24 -45.50 103.12 1.05
CA GLY A 24 -45.70 101.87 1.80
C GLY A 24 -46.10 100.66 0.95
N LYS A 25 -46.59 100.86 -0.28
CA LYS A 25 -47.08 99.73 -1.11
C LYS A 25 -45.98 99.02 -1.92
N LEU A 26 -44.94 99.74 -2.36
CA LEU A 26 -43.87 99.18 -3.20
C LEU A 26 -42.80 98.42 -2.40
N ALA A 27 -42.38 98.94 -1.25
CA ALA A 27 -41.46 98.22 -0.36
C ALA A 27 -42.07 96.91 0.17
N LEU A 28 -43.37 96.94 0.46
CA LEU A 28 -44.14 95.76 0.87
C LEU A 28 -44.28 94.74 -0.27
N ALA A 29 -44.48 95.21 -1.52
CA ALA A 29 -44.54 94.34 -2.70
C ALA A 29 -43.20 93.63 -2.97
N LEU A 30 -42.06 94.32 -2.87
CA LEU A 30 -40.74 93.71 -3.04
C LEU A 30 -40.39 92.71 -1.92
N GLY A 31 -40.75 93.02 -0.67
CA GLY A 31 -40.61 92.09 0.45
C GLY A 31 -41.41 90.80 0.26
N VAL A 32 -42.65 90.91 -0.23
CA VAL A 32 -43.50 89.75 -0.57
C VAL A 32 -42.91 88.93 -1.71
N ILE A 33 -42.33 89.56 -2.73
CA ILE A 33 -41.66 88.86 -3.83
C ILE A 33 -40.40 88.12 -3.34
N ALA A 34 -39.57 88.75 -2.49
CA ALA A 34 -38.39 88.10 -1.94
C ALA A 34 -38.75 86.88 -1.07
N ILE A 35 -39.78 87.01 -0.23
CA ILE A 35 -40.30 85.89 0.56
C ILE A 35 -40.86 84.80 -0.36
N ALA A 36 -41.63 85.17 -1.40
CA ALA A 36 -42.16 84.22 -2.37
C ALA A 36 -41.03 83.48 -3.11
N LEU A 37 -39.96 84.18 -3.52
CA LEU A 37 -38.80 83.57 -4.16
C LEU A 37 -38.02 82.65 -3.21
N SER A 38 -37.83 83.03 -1.95
CA SER A 38 -37.22 82.15 -0.94
C SER A 38 -38.08 80.92 -0.65
N LEU A 39 -39.40 81.05 -0.61
CA LEU A 39 -40.33 79.93 -0.44
C LEU A 39 -40.29 79.00 -1.66
N VAL A 40 -40.26 79.55 -2.88
CA VAL A 40 -40.12 78.77 -4.12
C VAL A 40 -38.77 78.06 -4.16
N PHE A 41 -37.67 78.73 -3.81
CA PHE A 41 -36.34 78.14 -3.79
C PHE A 41 -36.24 77.03 -2.72
N GLY A 42 -36.77 77.25 -1.53
CA GLY A 42 -36.88 76.24 -0.48
C GLY A 42 -37.76 75.05 -0.89
N PHE A 43 -38.84 75.29 -1.64
CA PHE A 43 -39.71 74.25 -2.18
C PHE A 43 -39.02 73.43 -3.29
N VAL A 44 -38.28 74.09 -4.19
CA VAL A 44 -37.48 73.42 -5.22
C VAL A 44 -36.33 72.61 -4.59
N TYR A 45 -35.67 73.16 -3.58
CA TYR A 45 -34.65 72.45 -2.80
C TYR A 45 -35.23 71.23 -2.08
N LEU A 46 -36.43 71.34 -1.50
CA LEU A 46 -37.15 70.20 -0.94
C LEU A 46 -37.50 69.14 -2.00
N ILE A 47 -37.91 69.55 -3.19
CA ILE A 47 -38.23 68.62 -4.28
C ILE A 47 -36.96 67.94 -4.81
N SER A 48 -35.86 68.65 -4.94
CA SER A 48 -34.59 68.10 -5.44
C SER A 48 -33.97 67.12 -4.44
N VAL A 49 -33.98 67.44 -3.14
CA VAL A 49 -33.56 66.51 -2.07
C VAL A 49 -34.43 65.25 -2.09
N ARG A 50 -35.76 65.39 -2.20
CA ARG A 50 -36.68 64.24 -2.32
C ARG A 50 -36.53 63.45 -3.63
N ARG A 51 -35.91 63.99 -4.68
CA ARG A 51 -35.55 63.23 -5.90
C ARG A 51 -34.24 62.49 -5.70
N LEU A 52 -33.25 63.14 -5.10
CA LEU A 52 -31.95 62.54 -4.79
C LEU A 52 -32.09 61.36 -3.82
N GLU A 53 -32.94 61.48 -2.81
CA GLU A 53 -33.29 60.38 -1.90
C GLU A 53 -33.86 59.16 -2.65
N ARG A 54 -34.65 59.39 -3.70
CA ARG A 54 -35.23 58.30 -4.52
C ARG A 54 -34.20 57.65 -5.43
N GLU A 55 -33.26 58.41 -5.99
CA GLU A 55 -32.15 57.87 -6.79
C GLU A 55 -31.16 57.09 -5.91
N VAL A 56 -30.82 57.63 -4.74
CA VAL A 56 -29.99 56.95 -3.75
C VAL A 56 -30.67 55.68 -3.25
N ALA A 57 -31.99 55.70 -3.00
CA ALA A 57 -32.74 54.51 -2.59
C ALA A 57 -32.79 53.41 -3.67
N ARG A 58 -32.84 53.79 -4.96
CA ARG A 58 -32.81 52.80 -6.06
C ARG A 58 -31.40 52.23 -6.27
N LEU A 59 -30.37 53.07 -6.15
CA LEU A 59 -28.99 52.63 -6.28
C LEU A 59 -28.58 51.76 -5.10
N SER A 60 -29.03 52.08 -3.87
CA SER A 60 -28.81 51.23 -2.70
C SER A 60 -29.47 49.86 -2.88
N GLN A 61 -30.72 49.81 -3.37
CA GLN A 61 -31.41 48.55 -3.67
C GLN A 61 -30.68 47.70 -4.73
N GLN A 62 -30.16 48.31 -5.80
CA GLN A 62 -29.36 47.59 -6.80
C GLN A 62 -28.04 47.06 -6.21
N THR A 63 -27.39 47.87 -5.39
CA THR A 63 -26.11 47.51 -4.74
C THR A 63 -26.30 46.37 -3.74
N GLU A 64 -27.41 46.36 -2.98
CA GLU A 64 -27.77 45.26 -2.08
C GLU A 64 -28.03 43.95 -2.82
N GLY A 65 -28.70 44.00 -3.98
CA GLY A 65 -28.92 42.82 -4.82
C GLY A 65 -27.62 42.23 -5.35
N PHE A 66 -26.71 43.08 -5.83
CA PHE A 66 -25.39 42.67 -6.31
C PHE A 66 -24.53 42.10 -5.16
N SER A 67 -24.52 42.77 -4.01
CA SER A 67 -23.80 42.30 -2.82
C SER A 67 -24.26 40.89 -2.39
N ARG A 68 -25.57 40.62 -2.39
CA ARG A 68 -26.12 39.29 -2.09
C ARG A 68 -25.70 38.23 -3.12
N LEU A 69 -25.64 38.58 -4.41
CA LEU A 69 -25.16 37.66 -5.45
C LEU A 69 -23.67 37.34 -5.29
N VAL A 70 -22.85 38.35 -5.00
CA VAL A 70 -21.41 38.17 -4.75
C VAL A 70 -21.19 37.27 -3.53
N VAL A 71 -21.90 37.48 -2.42
CA VAL A 71 -21.80 36.64 -1.22
C VAL A 71 -22.18 35.19 -1.53
N ARG A 72 -23.30 34.94 -2.23
CA ARG A 72 -23.70 33.57 -2.61
C ARG A 72 -22.71 32.90 -3.56
N ALA A 73 -22.19 33.65 -4.55
CA ALA A 73 -21.19 33.13 -5.48
C ALA A 73 -19.88 32.78 -4.73
N GLN A 74 -19.49 33.59 -3.74
CA GLN A 74 -18.33 33.34 -2.91
C GLN A 74 -18.54 32.13 -1.99
N GLU A 75 -19.71 31.97 -1.36
CA GLU A 75 -20.07 30.78 -0.58
C GLU A 75 -20.05 29.51 -1.43
N GLN A 76 -20.67 29.55 -2.62
CA GLN A 76 -20.65 28.43 -3.56
C GLN A 76 -19.23 28.06 -3.98
N SER A 77 -18.39 29.04 -4.33
CA SER A 77 -16.99 28.80 -4.67
C SER A 77 -16.21 28.17 -3.50
N GLN A 78 -16.44 28.64 -2.27
CA GLN A 78 -15.82 28.04 -1.08
C GLN A 78 -16.26 26.59 -0.88
N THR A 79 -17.56 26.29 -1.04
CA THR A 79 -18.04 24.90 -0.91
C THR A 79 -17.47 23.99 -1.99
N LEU A 80 -17.38 24.46 -3.24
CA LEU A 80 -16.78 23.70 -4.34
C LEU A 80 -15.28 23.49 -4.11
N ALA A 81 -14.56 24.50 -3.60
CA ALA A 81 -13.15 24.38 -3.25
C ALA A 81 -12.93 23.37 -2.10
N GLN A 82 -13.78 23.39 -1.08
CA GLN A 82 -13.74 22.40 0.00
C GLN A 82 -14.04 20.99 -0.50
N GLN A 83 -15.06 20.82 -1.36
CA GLN A 83 -15.38 19.54 -1.97
C GLN A 83 -14.25 19.02 -2.85
N ALA A 84 -13.64 19.89 -3.67
CA ALA A 84 -12.49 19.54 -4.51
C ALA A 84 -11.28 19.13 -3.67
N SER A 85 -11.00 19.86 -2.57
CA SER A 85 -9.94 19.52 -1.62
C SER A 85 -10.18 18.16 -0.95
N GLN A 86 -11.41 17.90 -0.50
CA GLN A 86 -11.77 16.60 0.10
C GLN A 86 -11.68 15.46 -0.92
N ALA A 87 -12.15 15.68 -2.16
CA ALA A 87 -12.05 14.70 -3.23
C ALA A 87 -10.58 14.39 -3.57
N ALA A 88 -9.71 15.41 -3.61
CA ALA A 88 -8.27 15.23 -3.81
C ALA A 88 -7.63 14.44 -2.65
N ALA A 89 -7.97 14.76 -1.40
CA ALA A 89 -7.49 14.03 -0.23
C ALA A 89 -7.93 12.55 -0.24
N ASN A 90 -9.19 12.29 -0.58
CA ASN A 90 -9.72 10.94 -0.71
C ASN A 90 -9.04 10.16 -1.86
N ALA A 91 -8.81 10.82 -3.00
CA ALA A 91 -8.11 10.22 -4.13
C ALA A 91 -6.66 9.86 -3.78
N GLN A 92 -5.97 10.71 -3.02
CA GLN A 92 -4.61 10.46 -2.54
C GLN A 92 -4.58 9.30 -1.53
N ALA A 93 -5.50 9.27 -0.57
CA ALA A 93 -5.61 8.16 0.38
C ALA A 93 -5.90 6.82 -0.33
N ALA A 94 -6.81 6.83 -1.31
CA ALA A 94 -7.09 5.64 -2.11
C ALA A 94 -5.88 5.20 -2.97
N ALA A 95 -5.09 6.15 -3.49
CA ALA A 95 -3.85 5.82 -4.19
C ALA A 95 -2.82 5.15 -3.27
N GLN A 96 -2.60 5.72 -2.08
CA GLN A 96 -1.70 5.14 -1.07
C GLN A 96 -2.13 3.73 -0.65
N GLN A 97 -3.43 3.52 -0.43
CA GLN A 97 -3.96 2.19 -0.11
C GLN A 97 -3.73 1.18 -1.23
N ARG A 98 -3.89 1.58 -2.50
CA ARG A 98 -3.57 0.71 -3.64
C ARG A 98 -2.08 0.38 -3.71
N ASP A 99 -1.22 1.34 -3.41
CA ASP A 99 0.23 1.12 -3.45
C ASP A 99 0.68 0.17 -2.32
N LEU A 100 0.11 0.32 -1.12
CA LEU A 100 0.31 -0.63 -0.02
C LEU A 100 -0.19 -2.03 -0.39
N ALA A 101 -1.40 -2.14 -0.95
CA ALA A 101 -1.94 -3.44 -1.38
C ALA A 101 -1.09 -4.12 -2.45
N LYS A 102 -0.52 -3.35 -3.40
CA LYS A 102 0.43 -3.87 -4.39
C LYS A 102 1.72 -4.35 -3.75
N GLN A 103 2.24 -3.62 -2.77
CA GLN A 103 3.44 -4.02 -2.04
C GLN A 103 3.20 -5.32 -1.26
N ASP A 104 2.07 -5.43 -0.58
CA ASP A 104 1.68 -6.63 0.15
C ASP A 104 1.51 -7.83 -0.78
N GLN A 105 0.88 -7.63 -1.94
CA GLN A 105 0.76 -8.67 -2.96
C GLN A 105 2.15 -9.10 -3.47
N SER A 106 3.04 -8.17 -3.80
CA SER A 106 4.40 -8.48 -4.24
C SER A 106 5.19 -9.23 -3.18
N ASN A 107 5.06 -8.86 -1.91
CA ASN A 107 5.70 -9.54 -0.79
C ASN A 107 5.14 -10.97 -0.63
N SER A 108 3.83 -11.14 -0.76
CA SER A 108 3.17 -12.45 -0.69
C SER A 108 3.61 -13.36 -1.84
N GLU A 109 3.70 -12.82 -3.06
CA GLU A 109 4.20 -13.55 -4.23
C GLU A 109 5.66 -13.97 -4.06
N ALA A 110 6.52 -13.09 -3.54
CA ALA A 110 7.92 -13.41 -3.26
C ALA A 110 8.05 -14.52 -2.19
N GLN A 111 7.25 -14.45 -1.12
CA GLN A 111 7.21 -15.50 -0.09
C GLN A 111 6.70 -16.83 -0.65
N ALA A 112 5.65 -16.80 -1.47
CA ALA A 112 5.12 -18.00 -2.12
C ALA A 112 6.15 -18.62 -3.08
N GLN A 113 6.91 -17.81 -3.81
CA GLN A 113 7.97 -18.28 -4.69
C GLN A 113 9.13 -18.90 -3.89
N LEU A 114 9.54 -18.28 -2.79
CA LEU A 114 10.56 -18.85 -1.89
C LEU A 114 10.10 -20.19 -1.29
N ALA A 115 8.85 -20.27 -0.83
CA ALA A 115 8.28 -21.50 -0.29
C ALA A 115 8.25 -22.62 -1.36
N ARG A 116 7.89 -22.30 -2.61
CA ARG A 116 7.93 -23.25 -3.72
C ARG A 116 9.35 -23.72 -4.03
N GLN A 117 10.34 -22.82 -4.00
CA GLN A 117 11.74 -23.18 -4.22
C GLN A 117 12.27 -24.10 -3.10
N GLN A 118 11.94 -23.80 -1.84
CA GLN A 118 12.31 -24.65 -0.71
C GLN A 118 11.66 -26.04 -0.81
N ALA A 119 10.37 -26.10 -1.13
CA ALA A 119 9.67 -27.38 -1.33
C ALA A 119 10.28 -28.19 -2.48
N ALA A 120 10.62 -27.56 -3.60
CA ALA A 120 11.27 -28.22 -4.73
C ALA A 120 12.67 -28.74 -4.37
N ALA A 121 13.46 -27.96 -3.62
CA ALA A 121 14.78 -28.38 -3.16
C ALA A 121 14.70 -29.57 -2.20
N GLU A 122 13.71 -29.58 -1.30
CA GLU A 122 13.52 -30.68 -0.36
C GLU A 122 13.04 -31.95 -1.06
N GLN A 123 12.15 -31.83 -2.05
CA GLN A 123 11.73 -32.95 -2.89
C GLN A 123 12.94 -33.56 -3.63
N GLN A 124 13.80 -32.73 -4.22
CA GLN A 124 15.00 -33.21 -4.90
C GLN A 124 15.94 -33.97 -3.96
N LYS A 125 16.11 -33.51 -2.72
CA LYS A 125 16.91 -34.24 -1.72
C LYS A 125 16.28 -35.57 -1.34
N ALA A 126 14.97 -35.61 -1.16
CA ALA A 126 14.24 -36.85 -0.86
C ALA A 126 14.37 -37.86 -2.01
N ASP A 127 14.25 -37.40 -3.26
CA ASP A 127 14.41 -38.24 -4.44
C ASP A 127 15.84 -38.78 -4.55
N GLN A 128 16.86 -37.93 -4.31
CA GLN A 128 18.27 -38.35 -4.29
C GLN A 128 18.55 -39.37 -3.19
N ALA A 129 18.05 -39.15 -1.98
CA ALA A 129 18.21 -40.10 -0.87
C ALA A 129 17.55 -41.45 -1.18
N THR A 130 16.39 -41.43 -1.85
CA THR A 130 15.69 -42.65 -2.28
C THR A 130 16.48 -43.40 -3.34
N GLN A 131 17.04 -42.68 -4.33
CA GLN A 131 17.89 -43.27 -5.37
C GLN A 131 19.14 -43.92 -4.76
N GLN A 132 19.86 -43.21 -3.88
CA GLN A 132 21.03 -43.75 -3.20
C GLN A 132 20.68 -44.97 -2.36
N ALA A 133 19.56 -44.94 -1.62
CA ALA A 133 19.11 -46.09 -0.84
C ALA A 133 18.82 -47.30 -1.74
N GLU A 134 18.22 -47.10 -2.90
CA GLU A 134 17.94 -48.18 -3.83
C GLU A 134 19.21 -48.72 -4.49
N GLU A 135 20.17 -47.85 -4.85
CA GLU A 135 21.50 -48.26 -5.32
C GLU A 135 22.22 -49.14 -4.28
N TYR A 136 22.26 -48.69 -3.01
CA TYR A 136 22.85 -49.48 -1.93
C TYR A 136 22.14 -50.83 -1.74
N ARG A 137 20.81 -50.88 -1.90
CA ARG A 137 20.07 -52.15 -1.83
C ARG A 137 20.44 -53.08 -2.97
N GLN A 138 20.57 -52.57 -4.19
CA GLN A 138 20.96 -53.36 -5.35
C GLN A 138 22.39 -53.89 -5.23
N GLU A 139 23.32 -53.06 -4.77
CA GLU A 139 24.70 -53.47 -4.50
C GLU A 139 24.76 -54.59 -3.45
N ARG A 140 24.03 -54.44 -2.35
CA ARG A 140 23.95 -55.46 -1.27
C ARG A 140 23.33 -56.75 -1.76
N GLU A 141 22.28 -56.68 -2.58
CA GLU A 141 21.67 -57.86 -3.16
C GLU A 141 22.62 -58.59 -4.12
N ALA A 142 23.33 -57.84 -4.97
CA ALA A 142 24.35 -58.39 -5.86
C ALA A 142 25.50 -59.05 -5.08
N GLU A 143 25.97 -58.42 -4.00
CA GLU A 143 26.98 -58.97 -3.09
C GLU A 143 26.50 -60.30 -2.47
N LEU A 144 25.25 -60.36 -1.99
CA LEU A 144 24.67 -61.58 -1.43
C LEU A 144 24.56 -62.72 -2.45
N VAL A 145 24.21 -62.41 -3.71
CA VAL A 145 24.16 -63.40 -4.79
C VAL A 145 25.56 -63.95 -5.08
N GLN A 146 26.57 -63.07 -5.18
CA GLN A 146 27.96 -63.49 -5.38
C GLN A 146 28.46 -64.36 -4.22
N LEU A 147 28.13 -63.98 -2.99
CA LEU A 147 28.48 -64.75 -1.79
C LEU A 147 27.82 -66.13 -1.80
N GLN A 148 26.54 -66.20 -2.13
CA GLN A 148 25.82 -67.47 -2.26
C GLN A 148 26.48 -68.38 -3.30
N GLN A 149 26.89 -67.82 -4.44
CA GLN A 149 27.56 -68.58 -5.49
C GLN A 149 28.94 -69.07 -5.03
N ALA A 150 29.75 -68.21 -4.39
CA ALA A 150 31.09 -68.56 -3.93
C ALA A 150 31.07 -69.64 -2.84
N LEU A 151 30.20 -69.49 -1.83
CA LEU A 151 30.01 -70.49 -0.78
C LEU A 151 29.35 -71.77 -1.32
N GLY A 152 28.45 -71.63 -2.29
CA GLY A 152 27.79 -72.74 -2.98
C GLY A 152 28.75 -73.67 -3.75
N GLN A 153 29.93 -73.19 -4.14
CA GLN A 153 30.98 -74.03 -4.72
C GLN A 153 31.69 -74.92 -3.70
N ILE A 154 31.51 -74.66 -2.39
CA ILE A 154 32.13 -75.39 -1.30
C ILE A 154 31.14 -76.34 -0.64
N ALA A 155 29.94 -75.83 -0.32
CA ALA A 155 28.90 -76.58 0.39
C ALA A 155 27.50 -76.04 0.05
N GLU A 156 26.46 -76.81 0.36
CA GLU A 156 25.07 -76.39 0.09
C GLU A 156 24.78 -75.05 0.78
N THR A 157 24.49 -74.03 -0.02
CA THR A 157 24.25 -72.67 0.47
C THR A 157 22.92 -72.17 -0.07
N ARG A 158 22.01 -71.81 0.84
CA ARG A 158 20.66 -71.39 0.52
C ARG A 158 20.27 -70.11 1.23
N ARG A 159 19.46 -69.28 0.56
CA ARG A 159 18.88 -68.08 1.16
C ARG A 159 17.66 -68.46 1.98
N THR A 160 17.60 -67.95 3.21
CA THR A 160 16.51 -68.18 4.16
C THR A 160 16.03 -66.85 4.74
N ALA A 161 14.92 -66.87 5.49
CA ALA A 161 14.44 -65.69 6.22
C ALA A 161 15.45 -65.17 7.27
N MET A 162 16.34 -66.03 7.78
CA MET A 162 17.39 -65.67 8.73
C MET A 162 18.66 -65.14 8.05
N GLY A 163 18.72 -65.16 6.72
CA GLY A 163 19.91 -64.82 5.93
C GLY A 163 20.42 -66.00 5.12
N LEU A 164 21.69 -65.92 4.72
CA LEU A 164 22.35 -66.95 3.93
C LEU A 164 22.83 -68.08 4.85
N VAL A 165 22.33 -69.29 4.63
CA VAL A 165 22.67 -70.48 5.42
C VAL A 165 23.48 -71.43 4.56
N MET A 166 24.71 -71.71 4.99
CA MET A 166 25.57 -72.74 4.43
C MET A 166 25.52 -73.97 5.34
N THR A 167 25.18 -75.13 4.77
CA THR A 167 25.14 -76.41 5.48
C THR A 167 26.38 -77.20 5.13
N LEU A 168 27.23 -77.46 6.12
CA LEU A 168 28.38 -78.34 5.98
C LEU A 168 27.89 -79.77 6.16
N ASP A 169 27.86 -80.54 5.08
CA ASP A 169 27.38 -81.91 5.09
C ASP A 169 28.32 -82.87 5.83
N SER A 170 27.85 -84.09 6.05
CA SER A 170 28.63 -85.16 6.70
C SER A 170 29.87 -85.61 5.92
N LYS A 171 30.06 -85.12 4.69
CA LYS A 171 31.23 -85.40 3.86
C LYS A 171 32.29 -84.30 3.94
N SER A 172 31.91 -83.10 4.38
CA SER A 172 32.77 -81.92 4.42
C SER A 172 33.39 -81.68 5.79
N ILE A 173 32.68 -81.91 6.90
CA ILE A 173 33.23 -81.83 8.26
C ILE A 173 32.57 -82.86 9.18
N ARG A 174 33.39 -83.71 9.81
CA ARG A 174 32.96 -84.58 10.92
C ARG A 174 33.94 -84.53 12.08
N PHE A 175 33.39 -84.59 13.27
CA PHE A 175 34.16 -84.77 14.50
C PHE A 175 34.18 -86.25 14.88
N ASP A 176 35.26 -86.69 15.53
CA ASP A 176 35.29 -88.00 16.16
C ASP A 176 34.31 -88.02 17.35
N PHE A 177 33.83 -89.21 17.71
CA PHE A 177 32.95 -89.38 18.87
C PHE A 177 33.55 -88.75 20.13
N ASP A 178 32.74 -87.95 20.81
CA ASP A 178 33.11 -87.20 22.03
C ASP A 178 34.33 -86.28 21.86
N LYS A 179 34.55 -85.75 20.65
CA LYS A 179 35.61 -84.76 20.40
C LYS A 179 35.10 -83.56 19.61
N ALA A 180 35.83 -82.45 19.74
CA ALA A 180 35.62 -81.20 18.99
C ALA A 180 36.82 -80.81 18.12
N ASN A 181 37.83 -81.68 17.98
CA ASN A 181 39.02 -81.38 17.19
C ASN A 181 38.75 -81.53 15.69
N ILE A 182 39.19 -80.53 14.92
CA ILE A 182 39.10 -80.56 13.46
C ILE A 182 40.26 -81.37 12.89
N LYS A 183 39.95 -82.42 12.12
CA LYS A 183 40.95 -83.25 11.44
C LYS A 183 41.73 -82.43 10.40
N PRO A 184 43.03 -82.72 10.18
CA PRO A 184 43.84 -82.00 9.19
C PRO A 184 43.22 -81.96 7.79
N GLU A 185 42.56 -83.04 7.36
CA GLU A 185 41.87 -83.14 6.05
C GLU A 185 40.75 -82.10 5.85
N TYR A 186 40.12 -81.62 6.93
CA TYR A 186 39.05 -80.62 6.86
C TYR A 186 39.56 -79.17 7.04
N ARG A 187 40.86 -78.97 7.29
CA ARG A 187 41.40 -77.62 7.46
C ARG A 187 41.39 -76.83 6.15
N ASP A 188 41.62 -77.49 5.02
CA ASP A 188 41.64 -76.82 3.71
C ASP A 188 40.27 -76.23 3.33
N ILE A 189 39.20 -77.00 3.50
CA ILE A 189 37.85 -76.51 3.21
C ILE A 189 37.45 -75.34 4.13
N LEU A 190 37.82 -75.39 5.40
CA LEU A 190 37.60 -74.30 6.35
C LEU A 190 38.40 -73.04 6.02
N ASN A 191 39.64 -73.20 5.56
CA ASN A 191 40.46 -72.07 5.12
C ASN A 191 39.86 -71.40 3.87
N ARG A 192 39.31 -72.17 2.94
CA ARG A 192 38.60 -71.63 1.76
C ARG A 192 37.35 -70.85 2.16
N ILE A 193 36.55 -71.40 3.08
CA ILE A 193 35.38 -70.69 3.64
C ILE A 193 35.84 -69.40 4.32
N ALA A 194 36.86 -69.47 5.19
CA ALA A 194 37.39 -68.30 5.89
C ALA A 194 37.87 -67.23 4.90
N GLY A 195 38.57 -67.61 3.83
CA GLY A 195 39.02 -66.68 2.79
C GLY A 195 37.87 -65.92 2.12
N ILE A 196 36.75 -66.59 1.82
CA ILE A 196 35.55 -65.94 1.29
C ILE A 196 34.91 -65.04 2.35
N LEU A 197 34.75 -65.52 3.59
CA LEU A 197 34.10 -64.73 4.65
C LEU A 197 34.92 -63.49 5.05
N MET A 198 36.24 -63.51 4.89
CA MET A 198 37.12 -62.36 5.16
C MET A 198 36.89 -61.19 4.20
N THR A 199 36.25 -61.40 3.04
CA THR A 199 35.91 -60.31 2.12
C THR A 199 34.65 -59.56 2.54
N LEU A 200 33.87 -60.11 3.47
CA LEU A 200 32.60 -59.55 3.90
C LEU A 200 32.77 -58.40 4.87
N LYS A 201 32.02 -57.30 4.65
CA LYS A 201 31.96 -56.16 5.56
C LYS A 201 30.52 -55.94 6.05
N GLY A 202 30.36 -55.80 7.36
CA GLY A 202 29.05 -55.50 7.96
C GLY A 202 28.07 -56.68 7.96
N TYR A 203 28.58 -57.91 8.02
CA TYR A 203 27.78 -59.12 8.23
C TYR A 203 28.18 -59.81 9.54
N THR A 204 27.19 -60.38 10.24
CA THR A 204 27.42 -61.21 11.43
C THR A 204 27.40 -62.67 11.02
N ILE A 205 28.38 -63.44 11.50
CA ILE A 205 28.52 -64.86 11.22
C ILE A 205 28.14 -65.63 12.49
N ALA A 206 27.22 -66.59 12.36
CA ALA A 206 26.84 -67.51 13.42
C ALA A 206 27.13 -68.95 12.97
N VAL A 207 27.66 -69.77 13.89
CA VAL A 207 28.01 -71.17 13.64
C VAL A 207 27.21 -72.05 14.59
N TYR A 208 26.51 -73.03 14.03
CA TYR A 208 25.67 -73.97 14.78
C TYR A 208 26.16 -75.40 14.55
N GLY A 209 26.22 -76.19 15.62
CA GLY A 209 26.49 -77.62 15.58
C GLY A 209 25.25 -78.41 15.99
N TYR A 210 25.03 -79.56 15.36
CA TYR A 210 23.90 -80.45 15.64
C TYR A 210 24.42 -81.87 15.92
N THR A 211 23.77 -82.58 16.85
CA THR A 211 23.93 -84.02 17.07
C THR A 211 22.70 -84.75 16.56
N ASP A 212 22.82 -86.04 16.30
CA ASP A 212 21.66 -86.92 16.16
C ASP A 212 20.98 -87.15 17.54
N ASP A 213 19.69 -87.51 17.50
CA ASP A 213 18.89 -87.93 18.65
C ASP A 213 18.98 -89.46 18.86
#